data_AF-A0AAE4SAN8-F1
#
_entry.id   AF-A0AAE4SAN8-F1
#
_cell.length_a   1.000
_cell.length_b   1.000
_cell.length_c   1.000
_cell.angle_alpha   90.00
_cell.angle_beta   90.00
_cell.angle_gamma   90.00
#
_symmetry.space_group_name_H-M   'P 1'
#
loop_
_entity.id
_entity.type
_entity.pdbx_description
1 polymer ?
#
loop_
_entity_poly.entity_id
_entity_poly.type
_entity_poly.pdbx_seq_one_letter_code
_entity_poly.pdbx_strand_id
1 'polypeptide(L)' 'MNPRWMYIPQLMDRDWLLKQKISGRSAADIGRELEVSERTVRTALTYHKIAAPYARISEKNPELKERLDRIQ' A
#
# COMPACT_ATOMS: atom_id res chain seq x y z
N MET A 1 16.05 11.58 12.08
CA MET A 1 15.70 11.90 10.68
C MET A 1 14.18 12.05 10.61
N ASN A 2 13.70 13.27 10.39
CA ASN A 2 12.27 13.53 10.24
C ASN A 2 11.84 12.99 8.87
N PRO A 3 10.90 12.05 8.77
CA PRO A 3 10.76 11.30 7.54
C PRO A 3 9.94 12.13 6.54
N ARG A 4 10.58 12.49 5.41
CA ARG A 4 10.05 13.43 4.39
C ARG A 4 8.63 13.13 3.88
N TRP A 5 8.10 11.94 4.12
CA TRP A 5 6.73 11.58 3.72
C TRP A 5 5.62 12.30 4.46
N MET A 6 5.87 12.80 5.68
CA MET A 6 4.85 13.57 6.40
C MET A 6 4.49 14.89 5.71
N TYR A 7 5.32 15.37 4.77
CA TYR A 7 5.05 16.55 3.95
C TYR A 7 4.36 16.22 2.62
N ILE A 8 4.11 14.94 2.34
CA ILE A 8 3.43 14.50 1.12
C ILE A 8 1.95 14.29 1.48
N PRO A 9 1.03 15.15 0.99
CA PRO A 9 -0.37 15.09 1.39
C PRO A 9 -1.02 13.72 1.17
N GLN A 10 -0.69 13.07 0.05
CA GLN A 10 -1.20 11.74 -0.32
C GLN A 10 -0.76 10.63 0.65
N LEU A 11 0.43 10.76 1.25
CA LEU A 11 0.93 9.77 2.22
C LEU A 11 0.43 10.03 3.63
N MET A 12 -0.06 11.23 3.92
CA MET A 12 -0.76 11.57 5.17
C MET A 12 -2.27 11.30 5.09
N ASP A 13 -2.81 11.16 3.87
CA ASP A 13 -4.20 10.81 3.62
C ASP A 13 -4.39 9.29 3.70
N ARG A 14 -4.97 8.85 4.82
CA ARG A 14 -5.30 7.46 5.08
C ARG A 14 -6.25 6.88 4.03
N ASP A 15 -7.27 7.62 3.64
CA ASP A 15 -8.33 7.10 2.78
C ASP A 15 -7.85 7.02 1.33
N TRP A 16 -7.01 7.95 0.91
CA TRP A 16 -6.28 7.85 -0.36
C TRP A 16 -5.41 6.59 -0.39
N LEU A 17 -4.57 6.37 0.63
CA LEU A 17 -3.72 5.18 0.71
C LEU A 17 -4.53 3.87 0.72
N LEU A 18 -5.65 3.86 1.44
CA LEU A 18 -6.55 2.71 1.50
C LEU A 18 -7.18 2.42 0.14
N LYS A 19 -7.63 3.46 -0.58
CA LYS A 19 -8.16 3.35 -1.94
C LYS A 19 -7.12 2.74 -2.89
N GLN A 20 -5.88 3.23 -2.87
CA GLN A 20 -4.81 2.66 -3.69
C GLN A 20 -4.57 1.17 -3.38
N LYS A 21 -4.68 0.76 -2.11
CA LYS A 21 -4.54 -0.64 -1.70
C LYS A 21 -5.69 -1.52 -2.12
N ILE A 22 -6.94 -1.06 -2.00
CA ILE A 22 -8.12 -1.78 -2.48
C ILE A 22 -8.08 -1.92 -4.00
N SER A 23 -7.57 -0.92 -4.71
CA SER A 23 -7.32 -0.98 -6.16
C SER A 23 -6.13 -1.88 -6.55
N GLY A 24 -5.50 -2.58 -5.61
CA GLY A 24 -4.43 -3.54 -5.89
C GLY A 24 -3.05 -2.94 -6.17
N ARG A 25 -2.87 -1.61 -6.02
CA ARG A 25 -1.58 -0.97 -6.34
C ARG A 25 -0.50 -1.32 -5.33
N SER A 26 0.68 -1.65 -5.86
CA SER A 26 1.85 -1.96 -5.05
C SER A 26 2.41 -0.68 -4.39
N ALA A 27 3.17 -0.85 -3.30
CA ALA A 27 3.85 0.29 -2.68
C ALA A 27 4.92 0.89 -3.61
N ALA A 28 5.47 0.09 -4.52
CA ALA A 28 6.45 0.53 -5.51
C ALA A 28 5.81 1.41 -6.59
N ASP A 29 4.61 1.05 -7.05
CA ASP A 29 3.86 1.86 -8.03
C ASP A 29 3.44 3.21 -7.44
N ILE A 30 2.92 3.20 -6.22
CA ILE A 30 2.58 4.43 -5.47
C ILE A 30 3.85 5.28 -5.26
N GLY A 31 4.97 4.64 -4.92
CA GLY A 31 6.24 5.34 -4.73
C GLY A 31 6.75 5.98 -6.01
N ARG A 32 6.67 5.27 -7.14
CA ARG A 32 7.04 5.79 -8.46
C ARG A 32 6.18 6.99 -8.87
N GLU A 33 4.88 6.96 -8.59
CA GLU A 33 3.97 8.08 -8.90
C GLU A 33 4.25 9.32 -8.04
N LEU A 34 4.61 9.12 -6.78
CA LEU A 34 4.89 10.21 -5.83
C LEU A 34 6.38 10.58 -5.78
N GLU A 35 7.20 10.02 -6.68
CA GLU A 35 8.66 10.19 -6.71
C GLU A 35 9.36 9.90 -5.36
N VAL A 36 8.86 8.90 -4.63
CA VAL A 36 9.44 8.46 -3.36
C VAL A 36 9.80 6.99 -3.37
N SER A 37 10.71 6.61 -2.46
CA SER A 37 11.07 5.20 -2.29
C SER A 37 9.87 4.35 -1.84
N GLU A 38 9.85 3.09 -2.26
CA GLU A 38 8.85 2.12 -1.76
C GLU A 38 8.85 2.04 -0.22
N ARG A 39 10.03 2.12 0.40
CA ARG A 39 10.18 2.10 1.86
C ARG A 39 9.41 3.23 2.52
N THR A 40 9.43 4.41 1.90
CA THR A 40 8.69 5.60 2.34
C THR A 40 7.18 5.34 2.35
N VAL A 41 6.66 4.76 1.27
CA VAL A 41 5.23 4.38 1.17
C VAL A 41 4.85 3.32 2.20
N ARG A 42 5.72 2.30 2.40
CA ARG A 42 5.51 1.27 3.44
C ARG A 42 5.46 1.86 4.84
N THR A 43 6.29 2.85 5.15
CA THR A 43 6.25 3.55 6.44
C THR A 43 4.92 4.28 6.64
N ALA A 44 4.43 5.00 5.63
CA ALA A 44 3.13 5.68 5.69
C ALA A 44 1.97 4.67 5.88
N LEU A 45 1.97 3.56 5.14
CA LEU A 45 0.97 2.49 5.30
C LEU A 45 0.96 1.91 6.72
N THR A 46 2.14 1.63 7.28
CA THR A 46 2.28 1.16 8.68
C THR A 46 1.78 2.21 9.66
N TYR A 47 2.13 3.49 9.47
CA TYR A 47 1.69 4.60 10.32
C TYR A 47 0.15 4.71 10.36
N HIS A 48 -0.49 4.60 9.20
CA HIS A 48 -1.95 4.62 9.07
C HIS A 48 -2.64 3.29 9.41
N LYS A 49 -1.87 2.28 9.88
CA LYS A 49 -2.35 0.93 10.20
C LYS A 49 -3.09 0.26 9.03
N ILE A 50 -2.70 0.59 7.81
CA ILE A 50 -3.20 -0.04 6.59
C ILE A 50 -2.35 -1.30 6.39
N ALA A 51 -2.98 -2.46 6.55
CA ALA A 51 -2.30 -3.75 6.52
C ALA A 51 -1.42 -3.89 5.26
N ALA A 52 -0.32 -4.63 5.41
CA ALA A 52 0.59 -4.96 4.34
C ALA A 52 -0.18 -5.47 3.10
N PRO A 53 0.32 -5.19 1.87
CA PRO A 53 -0.44 -5.45 0.66
C PRO A 53 -0.92 -6.90 0.62
N TYR A 54 -2.20 -7.07 0.31
CA TYR A 54 -2.83 -8.36 0.04
C TYR A 54 -1.96 -9.23 -0.87
N ALA A 55 -1.29 -8.64 -1.89
CA ALA A 55 -0.34 -9.33 -2.75
C ALA A 55 0.75 -10.11 -2.00
N ARG A 56 1.31 -9.56 -0.90
CA ARG A 56 2.33 -10.27 -0.10
C ARG A 56 1.73 -11.38 0.77
N ILE A 57 0.45 -11.25 1.13
CA ILE A 57 -0.29 -12.26 1.88
C ILE A 57 -0.75 -13.38 0.92
N SER A 58 -1.19 -13.05 -0.29
CA SER A 58 -1.64 -13.99 -1.32
C SER A 58 -0.49 -14.69 -2.03
N GLU A 59 0.66 -14.02 -2.23
CA GLU A 59 1.90 -14.67 -2.71
C GLU A 59 2.38 -15.74 -1.73
N LYS A 60 2.18 -15.52 -0.42
CA LYS A 60 2.49 -16.50 0.62
C LYS A 60 1.34 -17.47 0.93
N ASN A 61 0.14 -17.21 0.42
CA ASN A 61 -1.05 -18.01 0.67
C ASN A 61 -1.93 -18.06 -0.59
N PRO A 62 -1.70 -19.03 -1.50
CA PRO A 62 -2.36 -19.09 -2.79
C PRO A 62 -3.89 -19.26 -2.69
N GLU A 63 -4.41 -19.84 -1.60
CA GLU A 63 -5.86 -20.00 -1.38
C GLU A 63 -6.58 -18.66 -1.25
N LEU A 64 -5.93 -17.62 -0.70
CA LEU A 64 -6.56 -16.31 -0.58
C LEU A 64 -6.81 -15.72 -1.97
N LYS A 65 -5.82 -15.81 -2.87
CA LYS A 65 -5.94 -15.35 -4.25
C LYS A 65 -7.16 -15.97 -4.94
N GLU A 66 -7.30 -17.29 -4.86
CA GLU A 66 -8.40 -18.03 -5.46
C GLU A 66 -9.77 -17.65 -4.89
N ARG A 67 -9.86 -17.41 -3.57
CA ARG A 67 -11.11 -16.97 -2.93
C ARG A 67 -11.56 -15.59 -3.40
N LEU A 68 -10.63 -14.71 -3.76
CA LEU A 68 -10.93 -13.35 -4.21
C LEU A 68 -11.30 -13.32 -5.71
N ASP A 69 -10.60 -14.08 -6.55
CA ASP A 69 -10.94 -14.25 -7.96
C ASP A 69 -12.38 -14.80 -8.15
N ARG A 70 -12.90 -15.55 -7.17
CA ARG A 70 -14.30 -16.03 -7.18
C ARG A 70 -15.35 -14.99 -6.80
N ILE A 71 -14.96 -13.82 -6.31
CA ILE A 71 -15.87 -12.75 -5.85
C ILE A 71 -15.99 -11.63 -6.91
N GLN A 72 -15.24 -11.72 -8.02
CA GLN A 72 -15.41 -10.89 -9.22
C GLN A 72 -16.16 -11.65 -10.32
#